data_AF-A0A6J4RB49-F1
#
_entry.id   AF-A0A6J4RB49-F1
#
_cell.length_a   1.000
_cell.length_b   1.000
_cell.length_c   1.000
_cell.angle_alpha   90.00
_cell.angle_beta   90.00
_cell.angle_gamma   90.00
#
_symmetry.space_group_name_H-M   'P 1'
#
loop_
_entity.id
_entity.type
_entity.pdbx_description
1 polymer ?
#
loop_
_entity_poly.entity_id
_entity_poly.type
_entity_poly.pdbx_seq_one_letter_code
_entity_poly.pdbx_strand_id
1 'polypeptide(L)'
;MPGALKRALGRFLGRQRPDAPEPTPDAAVASRAGAVVERHAGEHATLFERAERLAGKAGRLKEAGTPSESATNRAARAREEVETGLAALRDAFVASEGEEGARAFDREVGRKFPTLGPLGPNT
;
A
#
# COMPACT_ATOMS: atom_id res chain seq x y z
N MET A 1 16.81 42.41 27.96
CA MET A 1 16.32 42.55 26.58
C MET A 1 16.88 41.41 25.74
N PRO A 2 16.03 40.52 25.20
CA PRO A 2 16.44 39.24 24.62
C PRO A 2 16.61 39.32 23.10
N GLY A 3 17.61 38.64 22.54
CA GLY A 3 17.69 38.42 21.09
C GLY A 3 19.04 37.90 20.63
N ALA A 4 19.14 36.58 20.41
CA ALA A 4 19.98 35.93 19.39
C ALA A 4 20.08 34.39 19.55
N LEU A 5 18.99 33.70 19.93
CA LEU A 5 18.93 32.23 19.96
C LEU A 5 18.11 31.67 18.79
N LYS A 6 18.44 32.07 17.57
CA LYS A 6 17.90 31.48 16.33
C LYS A 6 18.99 31.33 15.26
N ARG A 7 19.99 30.48 15.51
CA ARG A 7 20.88 29.94 14.47
C ARG A 7 21.33 28.52 14.84
N ALA A 8 20.41 27.55 14.83
CA ALA A 8 20.78 26.13 14.96
C ALA A 8 19.75 25.12 14.41
N LEU A 9 18.77 25.53 13.58
CA LEU A 9 17.77 24.60 13.00
C LEU A 9 17.54 24.82 11.49
N GLY A 10 18.60 25.16 10.76
CA GLY A 10 18.55 25.36 9.31
C GLY A 10 19.24 24.28 8.48
N ARG A 11 19.66 23.15 9.08
CA ARG A 11 20.57 22.20 8.42
C ARG A 11 20.06 20.76 8.36
N PHE A 12 18.79 20.58 8.03
CA PHE A 12 18.25 19.25 7.68
C PHE A 12 17.36 19.22 6.42
N LEU A 13 17.21 20.34 5.69
CA LEU A 13 16.38 20.46 4.48
C LEU A 13 17.15 20.97 3.25
N GLY A 14 18.43 20.62 3.13
CA GLY A 14 19.27 21.15 2.05
C GLY A 14 20.51 20.33 1.77
N ARG A 15 20.32 19.10 1.27
CA ARG A 15 21.33 18.44 0.43
C ARG A 15 20.63 17.51 -0.54
N GLN A 16 19.94 18.07 -1.53
CA GLN A 16 19.90 17.39 -2.81
C GLN A 16 21.35 17.23 -3.25
N ARG A 17 21.80 15.99 -3.41
CA ARG A 17 23.07 15.70 -4.08
C ARG A 17 22.92 16.20 -5.52
N PRO A 18 23.77 17.12 -6.00
CA PRO A 18 23.74 17.56 -7.40
C PRO A 18 24.08 16.44 -8.39
N ASP A 19 24.60 15.30 -7.92
CA ASP A 19 25.06 14.16 -8.73
C ASP A 19 24.27 12.87 -8.45
N ALA A 20 23.04 12.96 -7.93
CA ALA A 20 22.18 11.79 -7.97
C ALA A 20 21.83 11.54 -9.45
N PRO A 21 22.19 10.39 -10.04
CA PRO A 21 21.75 10.08 -11.39
C PRO A 21 20.23 10.20 -11.43
N GLU A 22 19.71 10.89 -12.45
CA GLU A 22 18.26 10.93 -12.71
C GLU A 22 17.74 9.49 -12.60
N PRO A 23 16.69 9.26 -11.80
CA PRO A 23 16.15 7.91 -11.66
C PRO A 23 15.80 7.41 -13.06
N THR A 24 16.16 6.16 -13.35
CA THR A 24 15.71 5.54 -14.58
C THR A 24 14.18 5.62 -14.65
N PRO A 25 13.58 5.70 -15.85
CA PRO A 25 12.13 5.73 -16.00
C PRO A 25 11.44 4.67 -15.12
N ASP A 26 11.98 3.45 -15.10
CA ASP A 26 11.51 2.32 -14.30
C ASP A 26 11.55 2.60 -12.78
N ALA A 27 12.62 3.21 -12.28
CA ALA A 27 12.74 3.56 -10.87
C ALA A 27 11.76 4.68 -10.49
N ALA A 28 11.51 5.61 -11.41
CA ALA A 28 10.54 6.68 -11.21
C ALA A 28 9.10 6.13 -11.19
N VAL A 29 8.75 5.19 -12.08
CA VAL A 29 7.45 4.49 -12.07
C VAL A 29 7.27 3.70 -10.78
N ALA A 30 8.28 2.96 -10.34
CA ALA A 30 8.24 2.22 -9.07
C ALA A 30 8.02 3.14 -7.86
N SER A 31 8.72 4.28 -7.81
CA SER A 31 8.52 5.27 -6.75
C SER A 31 7.09 5.84 -6.76
N ARG A 32 6.52 6.12 -7.94
CA ARG A 32 5.14 6.59 -8.06
C ARG A 32 4.13 5.53 -7.65
N ALA A 33 4.32 4.28 -8.08
CA ALA A 33 3.49 3.15 -7.68
C ALA A 33 3.45 2.99 -6.15
N GLY A 34 4.63 3.02 -5.50
CA GLY A 34 4.73 2.93 -4.05
C GLY A 34 3.98 4.06 -3.33
N ALA A 35 4.12 5.30 -3.83
CA ALA A 35 3.44 6.47 -3.25
C ALA A 35 1.91 6.40 -3.43
N VAL A 36 1.42 5.94 -4.58
CA VAL A 36 -0.02 5.80 -4.86
C VAL A 36 -0.64 4.71 -3.99
N VAL A 37 0.02 3.55 -3.87
CA VAL A 37 -0.44 2.45 -3.00
C VAL A 37 -0.47 2.89 -1.54
N GLU A 38 0.58 3.57 -1.07
CA GLU A 38 0.65 4.04 0.32
C GLU A 38 -0.40 5.09 0.64
N ARG A 39 -0.62 6.05 -0.27
CA ARG A 39 -1.67 7.05 -0.11
C ARG A 39 -3.05 6.39 -0.04
N HIS A 40 -3.35 5.48 -0.97
CA HIS A 40 -4.64 4.79 -0.98
C HIS A 40 -4.86 3.99 0.31
N ALA A 41 -3.85 3.26 0.77
CA ALA A 41 -3.90 2.52 2.02
C ALA A 41 -4.11 3.45 3.23
N GLY A 42 -3.48 4.62 3.25
CA GLY A 42 -3.69 5.63 4.29
C GLY A 42 -5.11 6.20 4.28
N GLU A 43 -5.64 6.55 3.10
CA GLU A 43 -7.01 7.05 2.93
C GLU A 43 -8.07 6.01 3.31
N HIS A 44 -7.78 4.73 3.11
CA HIS A 44 -8.69 3.61 3.36
C HIS A 44 -8.25 2.77 4.57
N ALA A 45 -7.46 3.32 5.49
CA ALA A 45 -6.84 2.56 6.58
C ALA A 45 -7.86 1.76 7.41
N THR A 46 -9.03 2.34 7.69
CA THR A 46 -10.11 1.68 8.44
C THR A 46 -10.65 0.43 7.74
N LEU A 47 -10.65 0.39 6.41
CA LEU A 47 -11.06 -0.76 5.62
C LEU A 47 -10.02 -1.89 5.71
N PHE A 48 -8.73 -1.55 5.53
CA PHE A 48 -7.63 -2.51 5.66
C PHE A 48 -7.56 -3.10 7.07
N GLU A 49 -7.61 -2.26 8.11
CA GLU A 49 -7.62 -2.69 9.51
C GLU A 49 -8.83 -3.59 9.83
N ARG A 50 -10.01 -3.29 9.25
CA ARG A 50 -11.20 -4.12 9.39
C ARG A 50 -11.00 -5.50 8.74
N ALA A 51 -10.44 -5.55 7.54
CA ALA A 51 -10.16 -6.79 6.84
C ALA A 51 -9.18 -7.65 7.64
N GLU A 52 -8.07 -7.08 8.11
CA GLU A 52 -7.08 -7.76 8.94
C GLU A 52 -7.66 -8.27 10.26
N ARG A 53 -8.45 -7.45 10.96
CA ARG A 53 -9.09 -7.84 12.22
C ARG A 53 -10.05 -9.00 12.04
N LEU A 54 -10.83 -9.00 10.97
CA LEU A 54 -11.78 -10.08 10.66
C LEU A 54 -11.05 -11.36 10.26
N ALA A 55 -10.01 -11.26 9.42
CA ALA A 55 -9.15 -12.38 9.07
C ALA A 55 -8.48 -12.99 10.31
N GLY A 56 -7.89 -12.16 11.18
CA GLY A 56 -7.29 -12.60 12.44
C GLY A 56 -8.30 -13.24 13.39
N LYS A 57 -9.55 -12.75 13.43
CA LYS A 57 -10.62 -13.39 14.21
C LYS A 57 -10.98 -14.78 13.65
N ALA A 58 -11.15 -14.90 12.34
CA ALA A 58 -11.45 -16.17 11.70
C ALA A 58 -10.31 -17.20 11.92
N GLY A 59 -9.06 -16.75 11.80
CA GLY A 59 -7.86 -17.55 12.08
C GLY A 59 -7.84 -18.07 13.52
N ARG A 60 -8.01 -17.19 14.51
CA ARG A 60 -8.05 -17.59 15.94
C ARG A 60 -9.13 -18.61 16.26
N LEU A 61 -10.32 -18.47 15.67
CA LEU A 61 -11.42 -19.43 15.85
C LEU A 61 -11.08 -20.80 15.26
N LYS A 62 -10.46 -20.81 14.07
CA LYS A 62 -9.98 -22.04 13.44
C LYS A 62 -8.90 -22.73 14.27
N GLU A 63 -7.91 -21.98 14.76
CA GLU A 63 -6.82 -22.48 15.61
C GLU A 63 -7.34 -23.01 16.96
N ALA A 64 -8.36 -22.38 17.52
CA ALA A 64 -9.03 -22.84 18.75
C ALA A 64 -9.96 -24.06 18.53
N GLY A 65 -9.99 -24.66 17.35
CA GLY A 65 -10.85 -25.82 17.04
C GLY A 65 -12.35 -25.48 16.96
N THR A 66 -12.70 -24.20 16.85
CA THR A 66 -14.09 -23.70 16.79
C THR A 66 -14.32 -22.85 15.54
N PRO A 67 -14.08 -23.41 14.32
CA PRO A 67 -14.22 -22.64 13.09
C PRO A 67 -15.64 -22.07 12.95
N SER A 68 -15.73 -20.82 12.51
CA SER A 68 -17.01 -20.13 12.32
C SER A 68 -17.14 -19.65 10.89
N GLU A 69 -18.09 -20.23 10.16
CA GLU A 69 -18.41 -19.84 8.78
C GLU A 69 -18.78 -18.35 8.69
N SER A 70 -19.57 -17.83 9.63
CA SER A 70 -19.91 -16.40 9.70
C SER A 70 -18.68 -15.50 9.87
N ALA A 71 -17.67 -15.94 10.63
CA ALA A 71 -16.42 -15.17 10.77
C ALA A 71 -15.62 -15.21 9.46
N THR A 72 -15.49 -16.37 8.83
CA THR A 72 -14.83 -16.56 7.54
C THR A 72 -15.49 -15.73 6.44
N ASN A 73 -16.81 -15.77 6.31
CA ASN A 73 -17.55 -15.03 5.28
C ASN A 73 -17.40 -13.51 5.44
N ARG A 74 -17.37 -13.02 6.70
CA ARG A 74 -17.10 -11.60 6.96
C ARG A 74 -15.67 -11.20 6.62
N ALA A 75 -14.70 -12.05 6.94
CA ALA A 75 -13.31 -11.82 6.55
C ALA A 75 -13.15 -11.81 5.02
N ALA A 76 -13.78 -12.75 4.33
CA ALA A 76 -13.77 -12.83 2.86
C ALA A 76 -14.37 -11.56 2.21
N ARG A 77 -15.54 -11.10 2.66
CA ARG A 77 -16.13 -9.85 2.14
C ARG A 77 -15.25 -8.63 2.39
N ALA A 78 -14.69 -8.49 3.58
CA ALA A 78 -13.81 -7.36 3.87
C ALA A 78 -12.53 -7.39 3.02
N ARG A 79 -12.01 -8.58 2.71
CA ARG A 79 -10.90 -8.77 1.77
C ARG A 79 -11.30 -8.39 0.35
N GLU A 80 -12.45 -8.84 -0.12
CA GLU A 80 -12.98 -8.51 -1.46
C GLU A 80 -13.18 -6.99 -1.64
N GLU A 81 -13.65 -6.29 -0.60
CA GLU A 81 -13.75 -4.82 -0.61
C GLU A 81 -12.36 -4.16 -0.80
N VAL A 82 -11.32 -4.66 -0.13
CA VAL A 82 -9.94 -4.19 -0.29
C VAL A 82 -9.40 -4.49 -1.69
N GLU A 83 -9.57 -5.73 -2.17
CA GLU A 83 -9.10 -6.16 -3.49
C GLU A 83 -9.77 -5.37 -4.61
N THR A 84 -11.06 -5.08 -4.49
CA THR A 84 -11.81 -4.25 -5.44
C THR A 84 -11.25 -2.82 -5.50
N GLY A 85 -10.96 -2.22 -4.33
CA GLY A 85 -10.36 -0.88 -4.25
C GLY A 85 -8.97 -0.84 -4.89
N LEU A 86 -8.13 -1.85 -4.63
CA LEU A 86 -6.81 -1.97 -5.23
C LEU A 86 -6.86 -2.24 -6.74
N ALA A 87 -7.81 -3.03 -7.22
CA ALA A 87 -8.01 -3.27 -8.65
C ALA A 87 -8.39 -1.98 -9.39
N ALA A 88 -9.33 -1.20 -8.85
CA ALA A 88 -9.69 0.10 -9.44
C ALA A 88 -8.50 1.08 -9.45
N LEU A 89 -7.69 1.09 -8.38
CA LEU A 89 -6.49 1.91 -8.30
C LEU A 89 -5.43 1.47 -9.32
N ARG A 90 -5.26 0.16 -9.49
CA ARG A 90 -4.37 -0.43 -10.49
C ARG A 90 -4.76 0.01 -11.89
N ASP A 91 -6.03 -0.12 -12.25
CA ASP A 91 -6.53 0.24 -13.58
C ASP A 91 -6.29 1.73 -13.88
N ALA A 92 -6.55 2.61 -12.91
CA ALA A 92 -6.27 4.03 -13.03
C ALA A 92 -4.78 4.33 -13.23
N PHE A 93 -3.91 3.62 -12.50
CA PHE A 93 -2.46 3.79 -12.60
C PHE A 93 -1.91 3.26 -13.94
N VAL A 94 -2.38 2.10 -14.39
CA VAL A 94 -2.02 1.50 -15.69
C VAL A 94 -2.46 2.38 -16.85
N ALA A 95 -3.62 3.03 -16.75
CA ALA A 95 -4.06 3.99 -17.77
C ALA A 95 -3.08 5.15 -17.97
N SER A 96 -2.33 5.54 -16.92
CA SER A 96 -1.31 6.60 -17.00
C SER A 96 0.11 6.11 -17.31
N GLU A 97 0.48 4.91 -16.86
CA GLU A 97 1.89 4.44 -16.82
C GLU A 97 2.12 3.17 -17.68
N GLY A 98 1.07 2.64 -18.32
CA GLY A 98 1.16 1.47 -19.20
C GLY A 98 1.47 0.15 -18.48
N GLU A 99 1.96 -0.83 -19.23
CA GLU A 99 2.29 -2.18 -18.70
C GLU A 99 3.37 -2.16 -17.63
N GLU A 100 4.32 -1.22 -17.72
CA GLU A 100 5.36 -1.05 -16.73
C GLU A 100 4.77 -0.59 -15.38
N GLY A 101 3.82 0.36 -15.44
CA GLY A 101 3.02 0.77 -14.30
C GLY A 101 2.28 -0.41 -13.65
N ALA A 102 1.73 -1.31 -14.45
CA ALA A 102 1.05 -2.50 -13.95
C ALA A 102 2.00 -3.38 -13.11
N ARG A 103 3.18 -3.70 -13.65
CA ARG A 103 4.18 -4.53 -12.96
C ARG A 103 4.72 -3.87 -11.70
N ALA A 104 4.97 -2.56 -11.75
CA ALA A 104 5.44 -1.79 -10.60
C ALA A 104 4.38 -1.76 -9.49
N PHE A 105 3.11 -1.54 -9.85
CA PHE A 105 1.99 -1.55 -8.92
C PHE A 105 1.82 -2.92 -8.25
N ASP A 106 1.76 -3.99 -9.04
CA ASP A 106 1.58 -5.36 -8.53
C ASP A 106 2.72 -5.77 -7.59
N ARG A 107 3.95 -5.37 -7.90
CA ARG A 107 5.11 -5.58 -7.03
C ARG A 107 4.96 -4.83 -5.71
N GLU A 108 4.53 -3.57 -5.74
CA GLU A 108 4.37 -2.76 -4.53
C GLU A 108 3.23 -3.25 -3.64
N VAL A 109 2.11 -3.66 -4.22
CA VAL A 109 1.02 -4.32 -3.47
C VAL A 109 1.52 -5.61 -2.84
N GLY A 110 2.19 -6.49 -3.60
CA GLY A 110 2.72 -7.74 -3.07
C GLY A 110 3.74 -7.54 -1.94
N ARG A 111 4.53 -6.46 -2.00
CA ARG A 111 5.48 -6.10 -0.94
C ARG A 111 4.79 -5.58 0.32
N LYS A 112 3.81 -4.67 0.18
CA LYS A 112 3.14 -4.02 1.32
C LYS A 112 2.06 -4.90 1.95
N PHE A 113 1.37 -5.69 1.15
CA PHE A 113 0.23 -6.50 1.56
C PHE A 113 0.41 -7.98 1.15
N PRO A 114 1.38 -8.69 1.74
CA PRO A 114 1.74 -10.05 1.32
C PRO A 114 0.58 -11.06 1.49
N THR A 115 -0.41 -10.76 2.32
CA THR A 115 -1.58 -11.61 2.58
C THR A 115 -2.65 -11.53 1.50
N LEU A 116 -2.60 -10.50 0.63
CA LEU A 116 -3.54 -10.34 -0.49
C LEU A 116 -3.14 -11.18 -1.71
N GLY A 117 -1.90 -11.69 -1.77
CA GLY A 117 -1.40 -12.43 -2.94
C GLY A 117 -1.20 -11.51 -4.17
N PRO A 118 -0.78 -12.07 -5.32
CA PRO A 118 -0.66 -11.29 -6.55
C PRO A 118 -2.05 -10.85 -7.06
N LEU A 119 -2.21 -9.56 -7.37
CA LEU A 119 -3.36 -9.01 -8.11
C LEU A 119 -3.26 -9.43 -9.60
N GLY A 120 -3.25 -10.74 -9.87
CA GLY A 120 -3.27 -11.28 -11.23
C GLY A 120 -4.69 -11.30 -11.78
N PRO A 121 -4.88 -11.35 -13.12
CA PRO A 121 -6.21 -11.41 -13.71
C PRO A 121 -6.95 -12.63 -13.16
N ASN A 122 -8.05 -12.39 -12.46
CA ASN A 122 -9.04 -13.44 -12.21
C ASN A 122 -9.45 -13.97 -13.59
N THR A 123 -9.08 -15.23 -13.86
CA THR A 123 -9.60 -16.02 -14.98
C THR A 123 -11.10 -16.06 -14.97
#